data_AF-A0AAW1Q658-F1
#
_entry.id   AF-A0AAW1Q658-F1
#
_cell.length_a   1.000
_cell.length_b   1.000
_cell.length_c   1.000
_cell.angle_alpha   90.00
_cell.angle_beta   90.00
_cell.angle_gamma   90.00
#
_symmetry.space_group_name_H-M   'P 1'
#
loop_
_entity.id
_entity.type
_entity.pdbx_description
1 polymer ?
#
loop_
_entity_poly.entity_id
_entity_poly.type
_entity_poly.pdbx_seq_one_letter_code
_entity_poly.pdbx_strand_id
1 'polypeptide(L)' 'MGAIRYTVQRRKAKVAAPCLSCTGMGKRPCQCCKGKLVLDYQPFESPQTKRWCVCPACSAKGLQKCLNCLGSGRVVPA' A
#
# COMPACT_ATOMS: atom_id res chain seq x y z
N MET A 1 13.10 25.89 0.26
CA MET A 1 12.96 24.45 0.58
C MET A 1 12.40 23.57 -0.57
N GLY A 2 11.88 24.12 -1.68
CA GLY A 2 11.29 23.30 -2.78
C GLY A 2 12.27 22.82 -3.86
N ALA A 3 13.24 23.66 -4.26
CA ALA A 3 14.14 23.39 -5.39
C ALA A 3 15.07 22.17 -5.16
N ILE A 4 15.59 22.00 -3.94
CA ILE A 4 16.48 20.87 -3.59
C ILE A 4 15.73 19.54 -3.65
N ARG A 5 14.48 19.50 -3.16
CA ARG A 5 13.65 18.28 -3.23
C ARG A 5 13.33 17.91 -4.67
N TYR A 6 13.05 18.91 -5.52
CA TYR A 6 12.78 18.71 -6.93
C TYR A 6 13.98 18.13 -7.71
N THR A 7 15.17 18.68 -7.52
CA THR A 7 16.38 18.20 -8.22
C THR A 7 16.76 16.79 -7.78
N VAL A 8 16.64 16.47 -6.49
CA VAL A 8 16.87 15.13 -5.96
C VAL A 8 15.86 14.12 -6.53
N GLN A 9 14.58 14.47 -6.63
CA GLN A 9 13.56 13.61 -7.24
C GLN A 9 13.82 13.39 -8.73
N ARG A 10 14.21 14.43 -9.48
CA ARG A 10 14.59 14.30 -10.90
C ARG A 10 15.79 13.39 -11.12
N ARG A 11 16.84 13.50 -10.29
CA ARG A 11 18.00 12.62 -10.37
C ARG A 11 17.64 11.17 -10.06
N LYS A 12 16.87 10.94 -8.99
CA LYS A 12 16.36 9.60 -8.65
C LYS A 12 15.52 9.01 -9.77
N ALA A 13 14.67 9.79 -10.44
CA ALA A 13 13.84 9.30 -11.54
C ALA A 13 14.64 8.78 -12.76
N LYS A 14 15.88 9.24 -12.97
CA LYS A 14 16.74 8.77 -14.07
C LYS A 14 17.32 7.38 -13.84
N VAL A 15 17.51 6.99 -12.58
CA VAL A 15 18.11 5.71 -12.17
C VAL A 15 17.09 4.75 -11.56
N ALA A 16 15.89 5.25 -11.25
CA ALA A 16 14.89 4.45 -10.57
C ALA A 16 14.22 3.47 -11.53
N ALA A 17 14.36 2.18 -11.21
CA ALA A 17 13.67 1.10 -11.87
C ALA A 17 12.21 1.03 -11.38
N PRO A 18 11.28 0.49 -12.19
CA PRO A 18 9.95 0.15 -11.70
C PRO A 18 10.08 -0.81 -10.51
N CYS A 19 9.29 -0.56 -9.46
CA CYS A 19 9.27 -1.43 -8.30
C CYS A 19 8.65 -2.77 -8.70
N LEU A 20 9.47 -3.82 -8.79
CA LEU A 20 9.04 -5.17 -9.16
C LEU A 20 7.97 -5.72 -8.22
N SER A 21 8.04 -5.34 -6.94
CA SER A 21 7.03 -5.71 -5.94
C SER A 21 5.63 -5.24 -6.35
N CYS A 22 5.44 -3.97 -6.67
CA CYS A 22 4.11 -3.48 -7.09
C CYS A 22 3.96 -3.37 -8.61
N THR A 23 4.86 -3.98 -9.38
CA THR A 23 4.92 -3.87 -10.85
C THR A 23 4.76 -2.43 -11.37
N GLY A 24 5.30 -1.46 -10.63
CA GLY A 24 5.18 -0.03 -10.96
C GLY A 24 3.91 0.68 -10.50
N MET A 25 2.89 -0.03 -9.99
CA MET A 25 1.60 0.56 -9.60
C MET A 25 1.67 1.43 -8.33
N GLY A 26 2.69 1.26 -7.49
CA GLY A 26 2.83 1.95 -6.20
C GLY A 26 1.84 1.48 -5.12
N LYS A 27 0.86 0.66 -5.48
CA LYS A 27 -0.13 0.07 -4.58
C LYS A 27 -0.08 -1.45 -4.69
N ARG A 28 -0.57 -2.11 -3.65
CA ARG A 28 -0.78 -3.57 -3.63
C ARG A 28 -2.14 -3.86 -3.01
N PRO A 29 -2.74 -5.04 -3.26
CA PRO A 29 -3.88 -5.50 -2.49
C PRO A 29 -3.59 -5.35 -0.99
N CYS A 30 -4.58 -4.86 -0.23
CA CYS A 30 -4.45 -4.72 1.21
C CYS A 30 -4.16 -6.09 1.82
N GLN A 31 -3.07 -6.25 2.56
CA GLN A 31 -2.71 -7.54 3.14
C GLN A 31 -3.65 -7.94 4.29
N CYS A 32 -4.28 -6.96 4.94
CA CYS A 32 -5.21 -7.17 6.03
C CYS A 32 -6.55 -7.76 5.54
N CYS A 33 -7.25 -7.08 4.62
CA CYS A 33 -8.54 -7.57 4.09
C CYS A 33 -8.42 -8.39 2.80
N LYS A 34 -7.21 -8.56 2.25
CA LYS A 34 -6.94 -9.24 0.97
C LYS A 34 -7.78 -8.68 -0.19
N GLY A 35 -8.04 -7.37 -0.17
CA GLY A 35 -8.86 -6.68 -1.17
C GLY A 35 -10.37 -6.73 -0.92
N LYS A 36 -10.86 -7.42 0.12
CA LYS A 36 -12.31 -7.57 0.41
C LYS A 36 -12.98 -6.34 1.00
N LEU A 37 -12.24 -5.27 1.27
CA LEU A 37 -12.71 -3.98 1.84
C LEU A 37 -13.19 -4.06 3.30
N VAL A 38 -13.69 -5.21 3.73
CA VAL A 38 -14.17 -5.52 5.07
C VAL A 38 -13.38 -6.67 5.69
N LEU A 39 -13.44 -6.77 7.01
CA LEU A 39 -12.90 -7.88 7.80
C LEU A 39 -14.06 -8.58 8.51
N ASP A 40 -13.99 -9.91 8.56
CA ASP A 40 -14.77 -10.70 9.51
C ASP A 40 -13.96 -10.73 10.81
N TYR A 41 -14.25 -9.80 11.71
CA TYR A 41 -13.54 -9.68 12.99
C TYR A 41 -14.53 -9.63 14.12
N GLN A 42 -14.34 -10.54 15.08
CA GLN A 42 -15.12 -10.59 16.30
C GLN A 42 -14.20 -10.89 17.49
N PRO A 43 -14.42 -10.25 18.64
CA PRO A 43 -13.60 -10.48 19.83
C PRO A 43 -13.94 -11.80 20.55
N PHE A 44 -15.04 -12.45 20.18
CA PHE A 44 -15.50 -13.70 20.77
C PHE A 44 -15.02 -14.89 19.94
N GLU A 45 -14.67 -15.99 20.62
CA GLU A 45 -14.22 -17.23 19.99
C GLU A 45 -15.35 -17.95 19.23
N SER A 46 -16.58 -17.90 19.77
CA SER A 46 -17.78 -18.52 19.20
C SER A 46 -18.91 -17.50 18.96
N PRO A 47 -18.73 -16.57 18.02
CA PRO A 47 -19.74 -15.55 17.77
C PRO A 47 -20.96 -16.14 17.07
N GLN A 48 -22.16 -15.79 17.55
CA GLN A 48 -23.42 -16.29 16.99
C GLN A 48 -23.89 -15.55 15.72
N THR A 49 -23.31 -14.37 15.45
CA THR A 49 -23.65 -13.54 14.29
C THR A 49 -22.37 -13.05 13.65
N LYS A 50 -22.21 -13.20 12.34
CA LYS A 50 -21.07 -12.61 11.61
C LYS A 50 -21.16 -11.09 11.62
N ARG A 51 -20.09 -10.43 12.04
CA ARG A 51 -20.01 -8.97 12.03
C ARG A 51 -18.86 -8.50 11.16
N TRP A 52 -19.22 -7.87 10.05
CA TRP A 52 -18.26 -7.24 9.15
C TRP A 52 -17.92 -5.84 9.66
N CYS A 53 -16.63 -5.52 9.69
CA CYS A 53 -16.17 -4.15 9.90
C CYS A 53 -15.40 -3.67 8.67
N VAL A 54 -15.47 -2.36 8.41
CA VAL A 54 -14.65 -1.74 7.37
C VAL A 54 -13.18 -1.96 7.69
N CYS A 55 -12.39 -2.40 6.72
CA CYS A 55 -10.97 -2.62 6.92
C CYS A 55 -10.28 -1.30 7.27
N PRO A 56 -9.71 -1.16 8.49
CA PRO A 56 -9.08 0.09 8.91
C PRO A 56 -7.75 0.32 8.19
N ALA A 57 -7.04 -0.75 7.83
CA ALA A 57 -5.72 -0.68 7.19
C ALA A 57 -5.75 -0.06 5.79
N CYS A 58 -6.83 -0.24 5.03
CA CYS A 58 -6.99 0.39 3.71
C CYS A 58 -8.16 1.36 3.62
N SER A 59 -8.87 1.62 4.73
CA SER A 59 -10.07 2.46 4.77
C SER A 59 -11.08 2.10 3.66
N ALA A 60 -11.43 0.82 3.55
CA ALA A 60 -12.30 0.27 2.49
C ALA A 60 -11.86 0.54 1.02
N LYS A 61 -10.58 0.83 0.75
CA LYS A 61 -10.09 0.98 -0.64
C LYS A 61 -9.64 -0.33 -1.28
N GLY A 62 -9.44 -1.39 -0.48
CA GLY A 62 -8.93 -2.70 -0.94
C GLY A 62 -7.46 -2.71 -1.36
N LEU A 63 -6.85 -1.53 -1.46
CA LEU A 63 -5.47 -1.32 -1.83
C LEU A 63 -4.73 -0.63 -0.69
N GLN A 64 -3.49 -1.05 -0.47
CA GLN A 64 -2.55 -0.41 0.44
C GLN A 64 -1.35 0.13 -0.33
N LYS A 65 -0.68 1.12 0.23
CA LYS A 65 0.57 1.65 -0.30
C LYS A 65 1.62 0.53 -0.34
N CYS A 66 2.32 0.38 -1.46
CA CYS A 66 3.44 -0.56 -1.54
C CYS A 66 4.56 -0.08 -0.61
N LEU A 67 4.95 -0.91 0.36
CA LEU A 67 5.98 -0.56 1.34
C LEU A 67 7.39 -0.54 0.75
N ASN A 68 7.65 -1.32 -0.31
CA ASN A 68 8.97 -1.34 -0.96
C ASN A 68 9.30 -0.03 -1.69
N CYS A 69 8.30 0.63 -2.29
CA CYS A 69 8.49 1.90 -2.98
C CYS A 69 7.80 3.08 -2.30
N LEU A 70 7.21 2.88 -1.12
CA LEU A 70 6.45 3.87 -0.37
C LEU A 70 5.37 4.61 -1.19
N GLY A 71 4.79 3.94 -2.19
CA GLY A 71 3.77 4.51 -3.08
C GLY A 71 4.26 5.19 -4.34
N SER A 72 5.57 5.31 -4.56
CA SER A 72 6.12 5.97 -5.76
C SER A 72 6.04 5.13 -7.04
N GLY A 73 5.85 3.81 -6.90
CA GLY A 73 5.95 2.85 -8.00
C GLY A 73 7.39 2.58 -8.47
N ARG A 74 8.40 3.26 -7.91
CA ARG A 74 9.80 3.17 -8.36
C ARG A 74 10.77 2.99 -7.20
N VAL A 75 11.85 2.26 -7.42
CA VAL A 75 12.93 2.04 -6.46
C VAL A 75 14.26 2.41 -7.10
N VAL A 76 15.16 3.02 -6.34
CA VAL A 76 16.54 3.20 -6.79
C VAL A 76 17.28 1.92 -6.39
N PRO A 77 17.78 1.12 -7.35
CA PRO A 77 18.61 -0.03 -7.03
C PRO A 77 19.86 0.45 -6.28
N ALA A 78 20.25 -0.31 -5.25
CA ALA A 78 21.42 -0.02 -4.42
C ALA A 78 22.71 -0.19 -5.21
#